data_AF-A0A2S9GFU6-F1
#
_entry.id   AF-A0A2S9GFU6-F1
#
_cell.length_a   1.000
_cell.length_b   1.000
_cell.length_c   1.000
_cell.angle_alpha   90.00
_cell.angle_beta   90.00
_cell.angle_gamma   90.00
#
_symmetry.space_group_name_H-M   'P 1'
#
loop_
_entity.id
_entity.type
_entity.pdbx_description
1 polymer ?
#
loop_
_entity_poly.entity_id
_entity_poly.type
_entity_poly.pdbx_seq_one_letter_code
_entity_poly.pdbx_strand_id
1 'polypeptide(L)'
;TWWTGDALMVFSANNLQYMYSVTASGSDAPVGPATVMAGQLLVPVTGGYDVFDPDTGTGDKHIPVQRPPVDGPVVPAVAGSTLLE
;
A
#
# COMPACT_ATOMS: atom_id res chain seq x y z
N THR A 1 -1.38 6.15 6.44
CA THR A 1 -0.03 5.54 6.35
C THR A 1 0.97 6.61 5.96
N TRP A 2 2.28 6.35 6.10
CA TRP A 2 3.35 7.26 5.67
C TRP A 2 4.37 6.51 4.81
N TRP A 3 4.65 6.97 3.60
CA TRP A 3 5.66 6.36 2.73
C TRP A 3 7.00 7.11 2.86
N THR A 4 8.09 6.36 3.04
CA THR A 4 9.44 6.91 3.30
C THR A 4 10.27 7.10 2.03
N GLY A 5 9.83 6.55 0.91
CA GLY A 5 10.62 6.41 -0.32
C GLY A 5 10.92 4.95 -0.67
N ASP A 6 10.92 4.06 0.33
CA ASP A 6 11.29 2.65 0.19
C ASP A 6 10.45 1.69 1.06
N ALA A 7 9.72 2.22 2.04
CA ALA A 7 8.83 1.48 2.92
C ALA A 7 7.55 2.25 3.19
N LEU A 8 6.51 1.53 3.60
CA LEU A 8 5.26 2.10 4.07
C LEU A 8 5.12 1.86 5.58
N MET A 9 5.06 2.93 6.35
CA MET A 9 4.76 2.88 7.77
C MET A 9 3.25 2.96 8.01
N VAL A 10 2.74 2.07 8.84
CA VAL A 10 1.33 2.05 9.27
C VAL A 10 1.23 2.48 10.72
N PHE A 11 0.26 3.35 10.96
CA PHE A 11 -0.02 3.92 12.28
C PHE A 11 -1.49 3.70 12.60
N SER A 12 -1.78 3.53 13.89
CA SER A 12 -3.14 3.48 14.41
C SER A 12 -3.89 4.77 14.07
N ALA A 13 -5.07 4.64 13.50
CA ALA A 13 -5.94 5.77 13.19
C ALA A 13 -6.41 6.52 14.45
N ASN A 14 -6.38 5.87 15.62
CA ASN A 14 -6.90 6.43 16.87
C ASN A 14 -5.92 7.38 17.55
N ASN A 15 -4.61 7.10 17.46
CA ASN A 15 -3.61 7.80 18.28
C ASN A 15 -2.25 7.98 17.58
N LEU A 16 -2.15 7.65 16.29
CA LEU A 16 -0.90 7.71 15.51
C LEU A 16 0.25 6.88 16.09
N GLN A 17 -0.03 5.90 16.96
CA GLN A 17 0.99 4.94 17.35
C GLN A 17 1.42 4.11 16.15
N TYR A 18 2.73 3.95 16.01
CA TYR A 18 3.31 3.02 15.04
C TYR A 18 2.78 1.60 15.31
N MET A 19 2.41 0.91 14.23
CA MET A 19 1.94 -0.47 14.27
C MET A 19 2.97 -1.41 13.64
N TYR A 20 3.26 -1.19 12.36
CA TYR A 20 4.20 -1.99 11.58
C TYR A 20 4.66 -1.23 10.32
N SER A 21 5.64 -1.81 9.62
CA SER A 21 6.11 -1.34 8.33
C SER A 21 5.95 -2.43 7.28
N VAL A 22 5.52 -2.04 6.09
CA VAL A 22 5.59 -2.88 4.89
C VAL A 22 6.86 -2.50 4.13
N THR A 23 7.72 -3.49 3.88
CA THR A 23 8.97 -3.36 3.14
C THR A 23 8.92 -4.18 1.86
N ALA A 24 9.90 -3.99 0.98
CA ALA A 24 9.96 -4.76 -0.26
C ALA A 24 9.92 -6.29 -0.03
N SER A 25 9.14 -6.98 -0.84
CA SER A 25 9.11 -8.44 -0.94
C SER A 25 9.54 -8.83 -2.35
N GLY A 26 10.74 -9.40 -2.50
CA GLY A 26 11.31 -9.67 -3.82
C GLY A 26 11.47 -8.40 -4.65
N SER A 27 10.85 -8.34 -5.82
CA SER A 27 10.86 -7.17 -6.72
C SER A 27 9.78 -6.12 -6.40
N ASP A 28 8.86 -6.43 -5.48
CA ASP A 28 7.72 -5.59 -5.16
C ASP A 28 8.03 -4.70 -3.96
N ALA A 29 8.58 -3.52 -4.25
CA ALA A 29 8.85 -2.47 -3.27
C ALA A 29 7.65 -1.51 -3.20
N PRO A 30 7.25 -1.02 -2.01
CA PRO A 30 6.23 0.02 -1.90
C PRO A 30 6.62 1.29 -2.67
N VAL A 31 5.74 1.77 -3.56
CA VAL A 31 5.97 2.93 -4.43
C VAL A 31 5.06 4.12 -4.09
N GLY A 32 4.48 4.15 -2.89
CA GLY A 32 3.63 5.25 -2.45
C GLY A 32 2.82 4.95 -1.20
N PRO A 33 1.95 5.89 -0.75
CA PRO A 33 1.03 5.65 0.34
C PRO A 33 -0.02 4.58 -0.02
N ALA A 34 -0.57 3.93 1.00
CA ALA A 34 -1.65 2.97 0.84
C ALA A 34 -3.03 3.61 0.99
N THR A 35 -4.03 2.89 0.52
CA THR A 35 -5.44 3.20 0.78
C THR A 35 -6.17 1.98 1.34
N VAL A 36 -7.34 2.20 1.93
CA VAL A 36 -8.19 1.11 2.43
C VAL A 36 -9.39 0.96 1.51
N MET A 37 -9.60 -0.25 1.02
CA MET A 37 -10.76 -0.62 0.21
C MET A 37 -11.33 -1.94 0.72
N ALA A 38 -12.65 -1.98 0.97
CA ALA A 38 -13.33 -3.16 1.49
C ALA A 38 -12.69 -3.75 2.77
N GLY A 39 -12.17 -2.89 3.66
CA GLY A 39 -11.52 -3.30 4.91
C GLY A 39 -10.11 -3.87 4.74
N GLN A 40 -9.56 -3.89 3.53
CA GLN A 40 -8.20 -4.34 3.25
C GLN A 40 -7.28 -3.14 3.02
N LEU A 41 -6.03 -3.23 3.45
CA LEU A 41 -4.99 -2.24 3.16
C LEU A 41 -4.36 -2.58 1.81
N LEU A 42 -4.52 -1.69 0.83
CA LEU A 42 -3.94 -1.83 -0.50
C LEU A 42 -2.69 -0.95 -0.58
N VAL A 43 -1.53 -1.57 -0.75
CA VAL A 43 -0.24 -0.90 -0.87
C VAL A 43 0.20 -0.95 -2.33
N PRO A 44 0.39 0.19 -3.02
CA PRO A 44 0.97 0.18 -4.35
C PRO A 44 2.44 -0.26 -4.24
N VAL A 45 2.80 -1.30 -4.99
CA VAL A 45 4.16 -1.84 -5.08
C VAL A 45 4.65 -1.84 -6.53
N THR A 46 5.94 -2.05 -6.80
CA THR A 46 6.49 -1.99 -8.18
C THR A 46 5.63 -2.74 -9.22
N GLY A 47 5.28 -4.02 -8.98
CA GLY A 47 4.54 -4.87 -9.91
C GLY A 47 3.01 -4.81 -9.82
N GLY A 48 2.44 -4.06 -8.87
CA GLY A 48 1.00 -4.08 -8.65
C GLY A 48 0.53 -3.45 -7.35
N TYR A 49 -0.38 -4.15 -6.68
CA TYR A 49 -0.78 -3.89 -5.29
C TYR A 49 -0.58 -5.14 -4.46
N ASP A 50 0.05 -4.97 -3.31
CA ASP A 50 -0.01 -5.97 -2.26
C ASP A 50 -1.12 -5.61 -1.28
N VAL A 51 -1.90 -6.63 -0.91
CA VAL A 51 -3.06 -6.49 -0.03
C VAL A 51 -2.71 -7.06 1.33
N PHE A 52 -3.02 -6.30 2.38
CA PHE A 52 -2.73 -6.68 3.76
C PHE A 52 -3.96 -6.52 4.65
N ASP A 53 -3.98 -7.29 5.72
CA ASP A 53 -4.80 -6.99 6.89
C ASP A 53 -4.31 -5.68 7.53
N PRO A 54 -5.17 -4.64 7.66
CA PRO A 54 -4.75 -3.32 8.13
C PRO A 54 -4.32 -3.30 9.61
N ASP A 55 -4.80 -4.23 10.43
CA ASP A 55 -4.56 -4.24 11.87
C ASP A 55 -3.25 -4.96 12.22
N THR A 56 -2.90 -5.99 11.43
CA THR A 56 -1.77 -6.89 11.72
C THR A 56 -0.61 -6.75 10.74
N GLY A 57 -0.86 -6.22 9.53
CA GLY A 57 0.12 -6.21 8.44
C GLY A 57 0.34 -7.58 7.81
N THR A 58 -0.52 -8.55 8.08
CA THR A 58 -0.45 -9.88 7.45
C THR A 58 -0.79 -9.75 5.97
N GLY A 59 0.08 -10.24 5.09
CA GLY A 59 -0.16 -10.27 3.65
C GLY A 59 -1.28 -11.26 3.27
N ASP A 60 -2.16 -10.83 2.38
CA ASP A 60 -3.26 -11.62 1.81
C ASP A 60 -2.92 -12.09 0.39
N LYS A 61 -2.76 -11.14 -0.54
CA LYS A 61 -2.55 -11.43 -1.97
C LYS A 61 -1.85 -10.30 -2.72
N HIS A 62 -1.34 -10.63 -3.89
CA HIS A 62 -0.83 -9.69 -4.88
C HIS A 62 -1.84 -9.49 -6.02
N ILE A 63 -2.04 -8.25 -6.45
CA ILE A 63 -2.86 -7.86 -7.60
C ILE A 63 -1.92 -7.24 -8.65
N PRO A 64 -1.64 -7.93 -9.77
CA PRO A 64 -0.72 -7.41 -10.77
C PRO A 64 -1.32 -6.21 -11.50
N VAL A 65 -0.53 -5.15 -11.67
CA VAL A 65 -0.90 -3.97 -12.45
C VAL A 65 0.27 -3.61 -13.36
N GLN A 66 0.02 -3.60 -14.68
CA GLN A 66 1.03 -3.16 -15.63
C GLN A 66 1.14 -1.63 -15.58
N ARG A 67 2.31 -1.12 -15.20
CA ARG A 67 2.63 0.31 -15.24
C ARG A 67 3.85 0.57 -16.12
N PRO A 68 3.85 1.64 -16.93
CA PRO A 68 5.11 2.20 -17.38
C PRO A 68 5.89 2.74 -16.16
N PRO A 69 7.22 2.83 -16.22
CA PRO A 69 7.97 3.55 -15.19
C PRO A 69 7.42 4.98 -15.05
N VAL A 70 7.11 5.38 -13.82
CA VAL A 70 6.62 6.73 -13.48
C VAL A 70 7.61 7.39 -12.55
N ASP A 71 7.82 8.70 -12.72
CA ASP A 71 8.58 9.51 -11.79
C ASP A 71 7.67 9.98 -10.65
N GLY A 72 7.98 9.55 -9.42
CA GLY A 72 7.25 9.92 -8.21
C GLY A 72 6.34 8.82 -7.65
N PRO A 73 5.63 9.11 -6.54
CA PRO A 73 4.81 8.12 -5.87
C PRO A 73 3.49 7.85 -6.59
N VAL A 74 3.00 6.61 -6.48
CA VAL A 74 1.61 6.27 -6.80
C VAL A 74 0.74 6.61 -5.59
N VAL A 75 -0.26 7.48 -5.76
CA VAL A 75 -1.13 7.95 -4.67
C VAL A 75 -2.57 7.49 -4.90
N PRO A 76 -2.95 6.30 -4.39
CA PRO A 76 -4.25 5.73 -4.72
C PRO A 76 -5.42 6.39 -3.98
N ALA A 77 -6.58 6.38 -4.62
CA ALA A 77 -7.87 6.76 -4.05
C ALA A 77 -8.95 5.72 -4.37
N VAL A 78 -10.03 5.69 -3.57
CA VAL A 78 -11.16 4.76 -3.77
C VAL A 78 -12.42 5.54 -4.10
N ALA A 79 -13.07 5.19 -5.21
CA ALA A 79 -14.35 5.74 -5.64
C ALA A 79 -15.37 4.60 -5.78
N GLY A 80 -16.15 4.37 -4.72
CA GLY A 80 -17.09 3.25 -4.65
C GLY A 80 -16.35 1.91 -4.71
N SER A 81 -16.57 1.13 -5.77
CA SER A 81 -15.90 -0.15 -6.03
C SER A 81 -14.67 -0.02 -6.95
N THR A 82 -14.18 1.19 -7.18
CA THR A 82 -13.06 1.46 -8.09
C THR A 82 -11.87 2.01 -7.32
N LEU A 83 -10.69 1.44 -7.58
CA LEU A 83 -9.40 2.00 -7.17
C LEU A 83 -8.87 2.90 -8.30
N LEU A 84 -8.43 4.10 -7.95
CA LEU A 84 -7.86 5.12 -8.83
C LEU A 84 -6.41 5.38 -8.45
N GLU A 85 -5.56 5.64 -9.45
CA GLU A 85 -4.17 6.07 -9.31
C GLU A 85 -3.97 7.50 -9.80
#